data_AF-A0A929J4P1-F1
#
_entry.id   AF-A0A929J4P1-F1
#
_cell.length_a   1.000
_cell.length_b   1.000
_cell.length_c   1.000
_cell.angle_alpha   90.00
_cell.angle_beta   90.00
_cell.angle_gamma   90.00
#
_symmetry.space_group_name_H-M   'P 1'
#
loop_
_entity.id
_entity.type
_entity.pdbx_description
1 polymer ?
#
loop_
_entity_poly.entity_id
_entity_poly.type
_entity_poly.pdbx_seq_one_letter_code
_entity_poly.pdbx_strand_id
1 'polypeptide(L)'
;MAKKIKFDVPKFRPYPTVPVLKPGVMKGNGPFVAKPDMQEALGFPGELIDDWHDVAIDKMGDLLKKYRSLRVFLDSCVKCGACTDKCHYMIGTNDPKNMPVARQDLFRQVYRRHFTLTGKLFPKLVGAKDLTKDVLDDWYNYFHQCSQCRRCSVFCPYGIDTAEISMAAREILDTVGLGQKYCNEIIPKIYKIGNNLGLPKPALANTLEGLEEDMKDETGIDIKMPLDVEGADILLVTPSADFFAEPHIDGLIGYAKVFHQAGASWTISSYASEAANFGMFIGSYENMRKVSLRVREAALDLKVKRIIFGECGHAWRVAYAFLNTLAGPFDFLDTRYPVPQHICEYTNDLIKKGVIKLDKSANDHRRLTFHDSCNVARATRMGDKPGGQFDIPREVIKACCNYYYDMESYTIKDQTYCCGGGGGLLTDDLLELRVKGALPRMEALKQVVDDHG
;
A
#
# COMPACT_ATOMS: atom_id res chain seq x y z
N MET A 1 -21.43 -8.87 16.27
CA MET A 1 -21.18 -10.29 16.63
C MET A 1 -20.01 -10.80 15.78
N ALA A 2 -18.88 -11.17 16.39
CA ALA A 2 -17.73 -11.67 15.64
C ALA A 2 -18.12 -12.96 14.89
N LYS A 3 -18.02 -12.95 13.56
CA LYS A 3 -18.21 -14.12 12.69
C LYS A 3 -17.31 -15.23 13.23
N LYS A 4 -17.87 -16.42 13.48
CA LYS A 4 -17.11 -17.56 13.99
C LYS A 4 -15.97 -17.87 13.01
N ILE A 5 -14.72 -17.68 13.44
CA ILE A 5 -13.52 -17.93 12.62
C ILE A 5 -13.53 -19.42 12.24
N LYS A 6 -13.53 -19.72 10.94
CA LYS A 6 -13.63 -21.09 10.41
C LYS A 6 -12.28 -21.77 10.16
N PHE A 7 -11.18 -21.13 10.56
CA PHE A 7 -9.82 -21.59 10.33
C PHE A 7 -9.01 -21.58 11.62
N ASP A 8 -7.91 -22.33 11.64
CA ASP A 8 -7.01 -22.38 12.79
C ASP A 8 -6.20 -21.08 12.90
N VAL A 9 -6.29 -20.42 14.06
CA VAL A 9 -5.55 -19.19 14.37
C VAL A 9 -4.20 -19.60 14.97
N PRO A 10 -3.06 -19.24 14.34
CA PRO A 10 -1.77 -19.63 14.87
C PRO A 10 -1.52 -18.98 16.23
N LYS A 11 -0.96 -19.77 17.15
CA LYS A 11 -0.51 -19.28 18.46
C LYS A 11 0.77 -18.47 18.32
N PHE A 12 0.94 -17.46 19.18
CA PHE A 12 2.20 -16.73 19.28
C PHE A 12 3.34 -17.65 19.69
N ARG A 13 4.50 -17.46 19.05
CA ARG A 13 5.73 -18.16 19.36
C ARG A 13 6.61 -17.30 20.26
N PRO A 14 7.42 -17.91 21.13
CA PRO A 14 8.41 -17.17 21.93
C PRO A 14 9.48 -16.50 21.08
N TYR A 15 9.82 -17.09 19.92
CA TYR A 15 10.79 -16.53 18.98
C TYR A 15 10.40 -16.90 17.54
N PRO A 16 10.76 -16.07 16.54
CA PRO A 16 10.51 -16.39 15.14
C PRO A 16 11.26 -17.66 14.72
N THR A 17 10.54 -18.63 14.16
CA THR A 17 11.11 -19.86 13.60
C THR A 17 10.73 -20.01 12.14
N VAL A 18 11.60 -20.67 11.37
CA VAL A 18 11.26 -21.13 10.02
C VAL A 18 10.30 -22.32 10.16
N PRO A 19 9.06 -22.23 9.67
CA PRO A 19 8.09 -23.28 9.88
C PRO A 19 8.37 -24.51 9.01
N VAL A 20 7.87 -25.68 9.47
CA VAL A 20 7.79 -26.88 8.63
C VAL A 20 6.80 -26.64 7.49
N LEU A 21 7.22 -26.92 6.27
CA LEU A 21 6.43 -26.69 5.06
C LEU A 21 5.21 -27.60 5.01
N LYS A 22 4.08 -27.02 4.63
CA LYS A 22 2.82 -27.73 4.38
C LYS A 22 2.32 -27.38 2.97
N PRO A 23 2.74 -28.13 1.93
CA PRO A 23 2.36 -27.85 0.55
C PRO A 23 0.85 -27.81 0.34
N GLY A 24 0.34 -26.73 -0.26
CA GLY A 24 -1.04 -26.63 -0.71
C GLY A 24 -2.06 -26.24 0.36
N VAL A 25 -1.63 -25.89 1.58
CA VAL A 25 -2.54 -25.43 2.65
C VAL A 25 -3.19 -24.08 2.35
N MET A 26 -2.62 -23.30 1.42
CA MET A 26 -3.24 -22.08 0.89
C MET A 26 -3.64 -22.22 -0.58
N LYS A 27 -3.77 -23.45 -1.09
CA LYS A 27 -4.38 -23.67 -2.41
C LYS A 27 -5.89 -23.42 -2.29
N GLY A 28 -6.44 -22.67 -3.23
CA GLY A 28 -7.86 -22.36 -3.29
C GLY A 28 -8.18 -21.51 -4.51
N ASN A 29 -9.37 -20.92 -4.53
CA ASN A 29 -9.88 -20.14 -5.67
C ASN A 29 -9.38 -18.68 -5.67
N GLY A 30 -8.52 -18.30 -4.73
CA GLY A 30 -8.14 -16.90 -4.52
C GLY A 30 -9.29 -16.04 -3.98
N PRO A 31 -9.16 -14.70 -4.05
CA PRO A 31 -10.24 -13.79 -3.69
C PRO A 31 -11.39 -13.82 -4.71
N PHE A 32 -12.53 -13.23 -4.38
CA PHE A 32 -13.64 -13.09 -5.32
C PHE A 32 -13.20 -12.35 -6.60
N VAL A 33 -13.54 -12.93 -7.75
CA VAL A 33 -13.39 -12.29 -9.06
C VAL A 33 -14.39 -11.14 -9.16
N ALA A 34 -13.98 -10.05 -9.79
CA ALA A 34 -14.84 -8.90 -10.03
C ALA A 34 -16.01 -9.25 -10.95
N LYS A 35 -17.14 -8.56 -10.77
CA LYS A 35 -18.29 -8.69 -11.67
C LYS A 35 -18.03 -7.98 -13.00
N PRO A 36 -18.73 -8.34 -14.10
CA PRO A 36 -18.50 -7.75 -15.41
C PRO A 36 -18.49 -6.22 -15.44
N ASP A 37 -19.49 -5.60 -14.80
CA ASP A 37 -19.64 -4.14 -14.72
C ASP A 37 -18.45 -3.44 -14.04
N MET A 38 -17.81 -4.10 -13.06
CA MET A 38 -16.65 -3.57 -12.35
C MET A 38 -15.39 -3.61 -13.24
N GLN A 39 -15.20 -4.67 -14.03
CA GLN A 39 -14.03 -4.82 -14.91
C GLN A 39 -14.13 -3.91 -16.12
N GLU A 40 -15.30 -3.86 -16.75
CA GLU A 40 -15.57 -3.02 -17.92
C GLU A 40 -15.38 -1.53 -17.60
N ALA A 41 -15.75 -1.10 -16.39
CA ALA A 41 -15.53 0.27 -15.92
C ALA A 41 -14.03 0.67 -15.84
N LEU A 42 -13.13 -0.32 -15.84
CA LEU A 42 -11.68 -0.14 -15.88
C LEU A 42 -11.05 -0.41 -17.24
N GLY A 43 -11.87 -0.72 -18.25
CA GLY A 43 -11.41 -1.08 -19.59
C GLY A 43 -10.91 -2.52 -19.73
N PHE A 44 -11.29 -3.41 -18.80
CA PHE A 44 -11.00 -4.83 -18.87
C PHE A 44 -12.23 -5.65 -19.33
N PRO A 45 -12.06 -6.85 -19.88
CA PRO A 45 -13.18 -7.74 -20.21
C PRO A 45 -14.03 -8.06 -18.99
N GLY A 46 -15.34 -8.26 -19.17
CA GLY A 46 -16.26 -8.55 -18.06
C GLY A 46 -16.06 -9.94 -17.42
N GLU A 47 -15.63 -10.92 -18.22
CA GLU A 47 -15.38 -12.30 -17.82
C GLU A 47 -14.10 -12.82 -18.49
N LEU A 48 -13.69 -14.04 -18.16
CA LEU A 48 -12.56 -14.69 -18.82
C LEU A 48 -12.84 -14.87 -20.31
N ILE A 49 -12.02 -14.24 -21.15
CA ILE A 49 -12.17 -14.28 -22.62
C ILE A 49 -11.74 -15.64 -23.20
N ASP A 50 -12.29 -16.04 -24.34
CA ASP A 50 -12.02 -17.36 -24.95
C ASP A 50 -10.55 -17.55 -25.36
N ASP A 51 -9.93 -16.49 -25.90
CA ASP A 51 -8.52 -16.44 -26.34
C ASP A 51 -7.57 -15.96 -25.24
N TRP A 52 -7.96 -16.12 -23.96
CA TRP A 52 -7.21 -15.63 -22.81
C TRP A 52 -5.74 -16.07 -22.80
N HIS A 53 -5.44 -17.25 -23.32
CA HIS A 53 -4.07 -17.77 -23.35
C HIS A 53 -3.16 -16.84 -24.15
N ASP A 54 -3.54 -16.54 -25.39
CA ASP A 54 -2.71 -15.75 -26.31
C ASP A 54 -2.68 -14.30 -25.86
N VAL A 55 -3.82 -13.75 -25.41
CA VAL A 55 -3.89 -12.39 -24.85
C VAL A 55 -3.02 -12.24 -23.59
N ALA A 56 -2.99 -13.24 -22.70
CA ALA A 56 -2.13 -13.20 -21.51
C ALA A 56 -0.64 -13.23 -21.87
N ILE A 57 -0.26 -14.06 -22.84
CA ILE A 57 1.13 -14.13 -23.33
C ILE A 57 1.53 -12.84 -24.03
N ASP A 58 0.68 -12.28 -24.89
CA ASP A 58 0.93 -11.00 -25.57
C ASP A 58 1.07 -9.86 -24.58
N LYS A 59 0.17 -9.78 -23.59
CA LYS A 59 0.26 -8.81 -22.50
C LYS A 59 1.56 -8.96 -21.70
N MET A 60 1.99 -10.20 -21.40
CA MET A 60 3.30 -10.44 -20.78
C MET A 60 4.43 -9.88 -21.66
N GLY A 61 4.38 -10.12 -22.97
CA GLY A 61 5.34 -9.60 -23.93
C GLY A 61 5.44 -8.08 -23.90
N ASP A 62 4.30 -7.40 -23.83
CA ASP A 62 4.25 -5.93 -23.73
C ASP A 62 4.82 -5.41 -22.41
N LEU A 63 4.50 -6.06 -21.29
CA LEU A 63 5.06 -5.71 -19.98
C LEU A 63 6.58 -5.92 -19.94
N LEU A 64 7.09 -6.99 -20.54
CA LEU A 64 8.53 -7.26 -20.65
C LEU A 64 9.25 -6.21 -21.51
N LYS A 65 8.59 -5.65 -22.54
CA LYS A 65 9.12 -4.55 -23.35
C LYS A 65 9.08 -3.23 -22.60
N LYS A 66 7.96 -2.92 -21.94
CA LYS A 66 7.72 -1.67 -21.20
C LYS A 66 8.60 -1.56 -19.96
N TYR A 67 8.75 -2.64 -19.19
CA TYR A 67 9.47 -2.65 -17.92
C TYR A 67 10.74 -3.48 -18.01
N ARG A 68 11.88 -2.81 -18.19
CA ARG A 68 13.20 -3.46 -18.16
C ARG A 68 13.44 -4.19 -16.84
N SER A 69 12.98 -3.63 -15.73
CA SER A 69 13.10 -4.23 -14.38
C SER A 69 12.49 -5.63 -14.34
N LEU A 70 11.27 -5.80 -14.84
CA LEU A 70 10.57 -7.10 -14.87
C LEU A 70 11.42 -8.19 -15.55
N ARG A 71 12.00 -7.88 -16.70
CA ARG A 71 12.86 -8.83 -17.44
C ARG A 71 14.12 -9.18 -16.66
N VAL A 72 14.82 -8.16 -16.15
CA VAL A 72 16.03 -8.34 -15.33
C VAL A 72 15.75 -9.17 -14.08
N PHE A 73 14.61 -8.94 -13.40
CA PHE A 73 14.20 -9.67 -12.22
C PHE A 73 13.94 -11.16 -12.50
N LEU A 74 13.34 -11.48 -13.64
CA LEU A 74 13.06 -12.86 -14.05
C LEU A 74 14.34 -13.60 -14.46
N ASP A 75 15.28 -12.91 -15.11
CA ASP A 75 16.55 -13.49 -15.57
C ASP A 75 17.59 -13.65 -14.45
N SER A 76 17.65 -12.70 -13.51
CA SER A 76 18.69 -12.66 -12.47
C SER A 76 18.46 -13.67 -11.33
N CYS A 77 17.26 -14.24 -11.21
CA CYS A 77 16.92 -15.13 -10.10
C CYS A 77 17.63 -16.49 -10.21
N VAL A 78 18.66 -16.69 -9.40
CA VAL A 78 19.41 -17.97 -9.28
C VAL A 78 18.78 -18.99 -8.33
N LYS A 79 17.57 -18.72 -7.80
CA LYS A 79 16.88 -19.56 -6.79
C LYS A 79 17.71 -19.87 -5.52
N CYS A 80 18.55 -18.94 -5.05
CA CYS A 80 19.40 -19.16 -3.85
C CYS A 80 18.63 -19.33 -2.53
N GLY A 81 17.36 -18.95 -2.47
CA GLY A 81 16.52 -19.14 -1.27
C GLY A 81 16.69 -18.10 -0.16
N ALA A 82 17.53 -17.07 -0.32
CA ALA A 82 17.75 -16.03 0.69
C ALA A 82 16.46 -15.28 1.12
N CYS A 83 15.45 -15.23 0.24
CA CYS A 83 14.17 -14.60 0.50
C CYS A 83 13.11 -15.56 1.09
N THR A 84 13.37 -16.87 1.16
CA THR A 84 12.41 -17.93 1.48
C THR A 84 11.68 -17.68 2.80
N ASP A 85 12.42 -17.46 3.88
CA ASP A 85 11.94 -17.23 5.25
C ASP A 85 11.64 -15.76 5.54
N LYS A 86 11.67 -14.89 4.53
CA LYS A 86 11.50 -13.44 4.71
C LYS A 86 10.07 -12.98 4.47
N CYS A 87 9.24 -13.79 3.82
CA CYS A 87 7.82 -13.49 3.61
C CYS A 87 6.99 -13.91 4.82
N HIS A 88 6.34 -12.94 5.45
CA HIS A 88 5.47 -13.19 6.60
C HIS A 88 4.27 -14.10 6.27
N TYR A 89 3.75 -14.08 5.03
CA TYR A 89 2.74 -15.06 4.61
C TYR A 89 3.29 -16.49 4.54
N MET A 90 4.54 -16.69 4.12
CA MET A 90 5.17 -18.01 4.20
C MET A 90 5.30 -18.44 5.66
N ILE A 91 5.83 -17.56 6.53
CA ILE A 91 6.01 -17.84 7.95
C ILE A 91 4.68 -18.19 8.64
N GLY A 92 3.61 -17.49 8.28
CA GLY A 92 2.29 -17.64 8.89
C GLY A 92 1.47 -18.81 8.34
N THR A 93 1.55 -19.08 7.03
CA THR A 93 0.73 -20.12 6.39
C THR A 93 1.45 -21.44 6.23
N ASN A 94 2.78 -21.44 6.26
CA ASN A 94 3.66 -22.58 5.98
C ASN A 94 3.54 -23.12 4.55
N ASP A 95 2.92 -22.37 3.64
CA ASP A 95 2.77 -22.80 2.25
C ASP A 95 4.04 -22.44 1.46
N PRO A 96 4.75 -23.41 0.86
CA PRO A 96 5.93 -23.14 0.07
C PRO A 96 5.67 -22.23 -1.13
N LYS A 97 4.47 -22.19 -1.71
CA LYS A 97 4.13 -21.24 -2.80
C LYS A 97 4.02 -19.80 -2.31
N ASN A 98 3.96 -19.56 -1.00
CA ASN A 98 4.08 -18.22 -0.43
C ASN A 98 5.52 -17.76 -0.21
N MET A 99 6.52 -18.64 -0.38
CA MET A 99 7.91 -18.22 -0.48
C MET A 99 8.08 -17.27 -1.67
N PRO A 100 8.82 -16.16 -1.56
CA PRO A 100 8.99 -15.23 -2.66
C PRO A 100 9.60 -15.90 -3.91
N VAL A 101 10.63 -16.73 -3.74
CA VAL A 101 11.26 -17.47 -4.85
C VAL A 101 10.29 -18.40 -5.56
N ALA A 102 9.41 -19.09 -4.83
CA ALA A 102 8.44 -20.03 -5.39
C ALA A 102 7.27 -19.30 -6.05
N ARG A 103 6.74 -18.23 -5.42
CA ARG A 103 5.69 -17.39 -6.00
C ARG A 103 6.14 -16.76 -7.32
N GLN A 104 7.37 -16.23 -7.36
CA GLN A 104 7.96 -15.71 -8.60
C GLN A 104 8.17 -16.81 -9.65
N ASP A 105 8.43 -18.06 -9.24
CA ASP A 105 8.60 -19.19 -10.18
C ASP A 105 7.33 -19.48 -10.97
N LEU A 106 6.14 -19.22 -10.40
CA LEU A 106 4.86 -19.31 -11.10
C LEU A 106 4.86 -18.46 -12.36
N PHE A 107 5.37 -17.22 -12.28
CA PHE A 107 5.52 -16.33 -13.44
C PHE A 107 6.69 -16.75 -14.33
N ARG A 108 7.84 -17.02 -13.71
CA ARG A 108 9.10 -17.26 -14.42
C ARG A 108 9.10 -18.53 -15.27
N GLN A 109 8.38 -19.58 -14.87
CA GLN A 109 8.25 -20.80 -15.68
C GLN A 109 7.55 -20.52 -17.02
N VAL A 110 6.53 -19.65 -17.02
CA VAL A 110 5.80 -19.22 -18.23
C VAL A 110 6.65 -18.26 -19.04
N TYR A 111 7.28 -17.27 -18.39
CA TYR A 111 8.24 -16.38 -19.05
C TYR A 111 9.31 -17.17 -19.82
N ARG A 112 9.95 -18.16 -19.16
CA ARG A 112 10.96 -19.00 -19.82
C ARG A 112 10.39 -19.72 -21.03
N ARG A 113 9.20 -20.31 -20.89
CA ARG A 113 8.55 -21.07 -21.95
C ARG A 113 8.34 -20.25 -23.22
N HIS A 114 7.86 -19.02 -23.07
CA HIS A 114 7.38 -18.22 -24.21
C HIS A 114 8.38 -17.14 -24.68
N PHE A 115 9.35 -16.73 -23.84
CA PHE A 115 10.22 -15.58 -24.12
C PHE A 115 11.73 -15.87 -24.09
N THR A 116 12.15 -17.09 -23.75
CA THR A 116 13.58 -17.47 -23.80
C THR A 116 13.84 -18.55 -24.84
N LEU A 117 14.98 -18.48 -25.53
CA LEU A 117 15.36 -19.49 -26.53
C LEU A 117 15.46 -20.89 -25.90
N THR A 118 16.10 -20.98 -24.74
CA THR A 118 16.30 -22.25 -24.02
C THR A 118 14.99 -22.83 -23.50
N GLY A 119 14.05 -22.01 -23.01
CA GLY A 119 12.74 -22.51 -22.57
C GLY A 119 11.82 -22.93 -23.72
N LYS A 120 11.99 -22.37 -24.92
CA LYS A 120 11.28 -22.83 -26.13
C LYS A 120 11.78 -24.18 -26.61
N LEU A 121 13.09 -24.36 -26.71
CA LEU A 121 13.73 -25.57 -27.26
C LEU A 121 13.87 -26.72 -26.24
N PHE A 122 14.17 -26.40 -24.98
CA PHE A 122 14.50 -27.37 -23.93
C PHE A 122 13.73 -27.09 -22.63
N PRO A 123 12.38 -27.10 -22.64
CA PRO A 123 11.57 -26.64 -21.51
C PRO A 123 11.86 -27.37 -20.19
N LYS A 124 12.10 -28.69 -20.24
CA LYS A 124 12.42 -29.51 -19.06
C LYS A 124 13.72 -29.09 -18.36
N LEU A 125 14.72 -28.63 -19.11
CA LEU A 125 16.03 -28.25 -18.57
C LEU A 125 15.95 -27.01 -17.67
N VAL A 126 15.10 -26.05 -18.04
CA VAL A 126 14.97 -24.77 -17.34
C VAL A 126 13.70 -24.65 -16.50
N GLY A 127 12.95 -25.76 -16.37
CA GLY A 127 11.67 -25.80 -15.68
C GLY A 127 10.61 -24.88 -16.29
N ALA A 128 10.65 -24.69 -17.61
CA ALA A 128 9.65 -23.91 -18.33
C ALA A 128 8.34 -24.68 -18.44
N LYS A 129 7.21 -23.98 -18.33
CA LYS A 129 5.87 -24.55 -18.46
C LYS A 129 4.97 -23.65 -19.30
N ASP A 130 4.09 -24.25 -20.08
CA ASP A 130 3.02 -23.53 -20.78
C ASP A 130 2.04 -22.92 -19.78
N LEU A 131 1.42 -21.81 -20.18
CA LEU A 131 0.39 -21.14 -19.39
C LEU A 131 -0.94 -21.90 -19.50
N THR A 132 -1.09 -23.00 -18.77
CA THR A 132 -2.37 -23.73 -18.74
C THR A 132 -3.39 -23.04 -17.82
N LYS A 133 -4.67 -23.43 -17.92
CA LYS A 133 -5.72 -22.92 -17.01
C LYS A 133 -5.39 -23.16 -15.54
N ASP A 134 -4.83 -24.32 -15.20
CA ASP A 134 -4.37 -24.61 -13.84
C ASP A 134 -3.24 -23.66 -13.37
N VAL A 135 -2.33 -23.28 -14.28
CA VAL A 135 -1.28 -22.30 -13.98
C VAL A 135 -1.88 -20.91 -13.77
N LEU A 136 -2.86 -20.52 -14.59
CA LEU A 136 -3.60 -19.27 -14.45
C LEU A 136 -4.37 -19.21 -13.10
N ASP A 137 -4.97 -20.32 -12.68
CA ASP A 137 -5.67 -20.41 -11.39
C ASP A 137 -4.69 -20.34 -10.20
N ASP A 138 -3.53 -21.00 -10.31
CA ASP A 138 -2.45 -20.83 -9.36
C ASP A 138 -1.96 -19.37 -9.30
N TRP A 139 -1.85 -18.69 -10.44
CA TRP A 139 -1.49 -17.27 -10.48
C TRP A 139 -2.54 -16.43 -9.76
N TYR A 140 -3.80 -16.59 -10.13
CA TYR A 140 -4.90 -15.84 -9.55
C TYR A 140 -4.95 -16.02 -8.03
N ASN A 141 -4.79 -17.25 -7.53
CA ASN A 141 -4.72 -17.49 -6.10
C ASN A 141 -3.46 -16.85 -5.47
N TYR A 142 -2.26 -17.27 -5.85
CA TYR A 142 -1.04 -16.96 -5.10
C TYR A 142 -0.50 -15.54 -5.31
N PHE A 143 -0.76 -14.88 -6.45
CA PHE A 143 -0.41 -13.47 -6.61
C PHE A 143 -1.33 -12.55 -5.81
N HIS A 144 -2.59 -12.95 -5.56
CA HIS A 144 -3.48 -12.23 -4.65
C HIS A 144 -3.20 -12.51 -3.17
N GLN A 145 -2.36 -13.51 -2.84
CA GLN A 145 -1.82 -13.67 -1.48
C GLN A 145 -0.61 -12.76 -1.19
N CYS A 146 -0.09 -12.05 -2.19
CA CYS A 146 1.06 -11.14 -2.03
C CYS A 146 0.60 -9.73 -1.63
N SER A 147 1.03 -9.22 -0.48
CA SER A 147 0.75 -7.83 -0.07
C SER A 147 1.55 -6.76 -0.81
N GLN A 148 2.41 -7.18 -1.75
CA GLN A 148 3.34 -6.29 -2.47
C GLN A 148 4.19 -5.43 -1.53
N CYS A 149 4.43 -5.92 -0.30
CA CYS A 149 5.08 -5.17 0.77
C CYS A 149 6.59 -5.01 0.59
N ARG A 150 7.20 -5.63 -0.45
CA ARG A 150 8.63 -5.57 -0.80
C ARG A 150 9.61 -6.08 0.26
N ARG A 151 9.16 -6.74 1.33
CA ARG A 151 10.08 -7.25 2.37
C ARG A 151 11.12 -8.20 1.77
N CYS A 152 10.70 -9.10 0.90
CA CYS A 152 11.58 -10.02 0.19
C CYS A 152 12.63 -9.34 -0.70
N SER A 153 12.34 -8.13 -1.21
CA SER A 153 13.23 -7.36 -2.09
C SER A 153 14.44 -6.84 -1.30
N VAL A 154 14.26 -6.49 -0.01
CA VAL A 154 15.35 -6.07 0.90
C VAL A 154 16.37 -7.19 1.13
N PHE A 155 15.91 -8.44 1.23
CA PHE A 155 16.78 -9.59 1.53
C PHE A 155 17.28 -10.31 0.27
N CYS A 156 16.88 -9.88 -0.92
CA CYS A 156 17.36 -10.49 -2.16
C CYS A 156 18.75 -9.93 -2.50
N PRO A 157 19.81 -10.75 -2.57
CA PRO A 157 21.15 -10.26 -2.92
C PRO A 157 21.25 -9.74 -4.35
N TYR A 158 20.29 -10.08 -5.21
CA TYR A 158 20.18 -9.59 -6.59
C TYR A 158 19.23 -8.39 -6.73
N GLY A 159 18.64 -7.90 -5.63
CA GLY A 159 17.71 -6.76 -5.65
C GLY A 159 16.38 -7.03 -6.36
N ILE A 160 15.97 -8.30 -6.48
CA ILE A 160 14.76 -8.68 -7.22
C ILE A 160 13.52 -8.19 -6.50
N ASP A 161 12.71 -7.37 -7.17
CA ASP A 161 11.46 -6.90 -6.61
C ASP A 161 10.28 -7.82 -6.94
N THR A 162 9.86 -8.60 -5.94
CA THR A 162 8.69 -9.49 -6.08
C THR A 162 7.39 -8.71 -6.22
N ALA A 163 7.33 -7.47 -5.70
CA ALA A 163 6.13 -6.67 -5.81
C ALA A 163 5.85 -6.32 -7.27
N GLU A 164 6.85 -5.94 -8.05
CA GLU A 164 6.70 -5.64 -9.48
C GLU A 164 6.28 -6.88 -10.29
N ILE A 165 6.84 -8.06 -9.99
CA ILE A 165 6.40 -9.32 -10.62
C ILE A 165 4.93 -9.60 -10.28
N SER A 166 4.52 -9.37 -9.02
CA SER A 166 3.13 -9.57 -8.60
C SER A 166 2.18 -8.56 -9.24
N MET A 167 2.62 -7.30 -9.42
CA MET A 167 1.87 -6.27 -10.15
C MET A 167 1.67 -6.67 -11.61
N ALA A 168 2.74 -7.12 -12.29
CA ALA A 168 2.66 -7.59 -13.67
C ALA A 168 1.74 -8.81 -13.83
N ALA A 169 1.81 -9.76 -12.90
CA ALA A 169 0.92 -10.93 -12.91
C ALA A 169 -0.55 -10.53 -12.77
N ARG A 170 -0.86 -9.59 -11.87
CA ARG A 170 -2.23 -9.09 -11.67
C ARG A 170 -2.73 -8.30 -12.87
N GLU A 171 -1.88 -7.47 -13.49
CA GLU A 171 -2.27 -6.74 -14.70
C GLU A 171 -2.60 -7.69 -15.86
N ILE A 172 -1.85 -8.79 -16.00
CA ILE A 172 -2.17 -9.85 -16.98
C ILE A 172 -3.51 -10.51 -16.66
N LEU A 173 -3.76 -10.85 -15.39
CA LEU A 173 -5.01 -11.44 -14.95
C LEU A 173 -6.20 -10.52 -15.22
N ASP A 174 -6.10 -9.22 -14.87
CA ASP A 174 -7.12 -8.22 -15.21
C ASP A 174 -7.34 -8.11 -16.73
N THR A 175 -6.26 -8.14 -17.53
CA THR A 175 -6.34 -8.02 -19.00
C THR A 175 -7.16 -9.14 -19.64
N VAL A 176 -7.16 -10.34 -19.03
CA VAL A 176 -7.95 -11.47 -19.53
C VAL A 176 -9.30 -11.64 -18.83
N GLY A 177 -9.71 -10.69 -17.98
CA GLY A 177 -11.00 -10.72 -17.29
C GLY A 177 -11.00 -11.46 -15.95
N LEU A 178 -9.84 -11.65 -15.31
CA LEU A 178 -9.67 -12.23 -13.97
C LEU A 178 -9.14 -11.21 -12.95
N GLY A 179 -9.84 -10.09 -12.83
CA GLY A 179 -9.56 -9.06 -11.85
C GLY A 179 -10.11 -9.34 -10.46
N GLN A 180 -9.43 -8.84 -9.44
CA GLN A 180 -9.89 -8.97 -8.05
C GLN A 180 -11.04 -8.00 -7.77
N LYS A 181 -12.16 -8.52 -7.24
CA LYS A 181 -13.37 -7.74 -6.91
C LYS A 181 -13.07 -6.47 -6.12
N TYR A 182 -12.31 -6.55 -5.03
CA TYR A 182 -12.10 -5.42 -4.13
C TYR A 182 -11.45 -4.22 -4.82
N CYS A 183 -10.33 -4.43 -5.51
CA CYS A 183 -9.65 -3.34 -6.21
C CYS A 183 -10.50 -2.83 -7.38
N ASN A 184 -11.10 -3.75 -8.15
CA ASN A 184 -11.84 -3.39 -9.36
C ASN A 184 -13.19 -2.73 -9.07
N GLU A 185 -13.76 -2.95 -7.88
CA GLU A 185 -14.94 -2.24 -7.40
C GLU A 185 -14.62 -0.80 -6.97
N ILE A 186 -13.45 -0.60 -6.36
CA ILE A 186 -13.06 0.67 -5.74
C ILE A 186 -12.58 1.69 -6.78
N ILE A 187 -11.74 1.28 -7.73
CA ILE A 187 -11.12 2.21 -8.68
C ILE A 187 -12.18 3.00 -9.48
N PRO A 188 -13.27 2.40 -10.01
CA PRO A 188 -14.33 3.14 -10.68
C PRO A 188 -15.06 4.14 -9.78
N LYS A 189 -15.21 3.86 -8.47
CA LYS A 189 -15.82 4.80 -7.52
C LYS A 189 -14.97 6.05 -7.38
N ILE A 190 -13.64 5.90 -7.35
CA ILE A 190 -12.71 7.03 -7.32
C ILE A 190 -12.88 7.91 -8.57
N TYR A 191 -13.09 7.31 -9.76
CA TYR A 191 -13.32 8.09 -10.98
C TYR A 191 -14.61 8.91 -10.94
N LYS A 192 -15.66 8.39 -10.31
CA LYS A 192 -16.99 9.02 -10.33
C LYS A 192 -17.21 10.00 -9.18
N ILE A 193 -16.75 9.64 -7.99
CA ILE A 193 -17.06 10.35 -6.74
C ILE A 193 -15.85 11.10 -6.20
N GLY A 194 -14.63 10.67 -6.56
CA GLY A 194 -13.39 11.23 -6.05
C GLY A 194 -12.78 10.46 -4.88
N ASN A 195 -13.47 9.45 -4.34
CA ASN A 195 -12.97 8.62 -3.24
C ASN A 195 -13.45 7.15 -3.27
N ASN A 196 -12.78 6.29 -2.50
CA ASN A 196 -13.05 4.84 -2.51
C ASN A 196 -14.29 4.43 -1.70
N LEU A 197 -14.71 5.23 -0.73
CA LEU A 197 -15.85 4.94 0.14
C LEU A 197 -17.20 5.27 -0.52
N GLY A 198 -17.17 6.04 -1.61
CA GLY A 198 -18.37 6.54 -2.27
C GLY A 198 -19.05 7.66 -1.49
N LEU A 199 -18.28 8.46 -0.74
CA LEU A 199 -18.74 9.64 0.00
C LEU A 199 -18.97 10.81 -0.98
N PRO A 200 -20.22 11.21 -1.26
CA PRO A 200 -20.48 12.38 -2.09
C PRO A 200 -20.12 13.68 -1.35
N LYS A 201 -19.90 14.77 -2.09
CA LYS A 201 -19.50 16.07 -1.54
C LYS A 201 -20.34 16.55 -0.34
N PRO A 202 -21.69 16.49 -0.35
CA PRO A 202 -22.47 16.93 0.81
C PRO A 202 -22.23 16.09 2.07
N ALA A 203 -22.03 14.77 1.90
CA ALA A 203 -21.72 13.89 3.03
C ALA A 203 -20.33 14.20 3.58
N LEU A 204 -19.33 14.38 2.70
CA LEU A 204 -17.99 14.81 3.11
C LEU A 204 -18.03 16.14 3.88
N ALA A 205 -18.75 17.14 3.36
CA ALA A 205 -18.88 18.44 4.03
C ALA A 205 -19.50 18.31 5.42
N ASN A 206 -20.57 17.52 5.55
CA ASN A 206 -21.22 17.29 6.84
C ASN A 206 -20.31 16.54 7.84
N THR A 207 -19.50 15.59 7.37
CA THR A 207 -18.51 14.95 8.23
C THR A 207 -17.46 15.94 8.72
N LEU A 208 -16.93 16.78 7.84
CA LEU A 208 -15.96 17.81 8.25
C LEU A 208 -16.56 18.77 9.27
N GLU A 209 -17.81 19.22 9.07
CA GLU A 209 -18.54 20.06 10.02
C GLU A 209 -18.69 19.39 11.40
N GLY A 210 -19.09 18.11 11.44
CA GLY A 210 -19.18 17.36 12.70
C GLY A 210 -17.83 17.24 13.42
N LEU A 211 -16.74 17.00 12.69
CA LEU A 211 -15.40 16.98 13.28
C LEU A 211 -14.93 18.35 13.80
N GLU A 212 -15.35 19.45 13.14
CA GLU A 212 -15.11 20.81 13.66
C GLU A 212 -15.85 21.04 14.99
N GLU A 213 -17.10 20.60 15.09
CA GLU A 213 -17.90 20.67 16.32
C GLU A 213 -17.26 19.84 17.44
N ASP A 214 -16.89 18.59 17.18
CA ASP A 214 -16.23 17.72 18.15
C ASP A 214 -14.92 18.33 18.68
N MET A 215 -14.09 18.90 17.80
CA MET A 215 -12.86 19.58 18.20
C MET A 215 -13.14 20.84 19.03
N LYS A 216 -14.18 21.59 18.70
CA LYS A 216 -14.59 22.79 19.45
C LYS A 216 -15.09 22.43 20.84
N ASP A 217 -15.89 21.38 20.96
CA ASP A 217 -16.40 20.89 22.23
C ASP A 217 -15.26 20.34 23.11
N GLU A 218 -14.28 19.65 22.52
CA GLU A 218 -13.10 19.13 23.22
C GLU A 218 -12.16 20.24 23.69
N THR A 219 -11.87 21.22 22.83
CA THR A 219 -10.75 22.17 23.03
C THR A 219 -11.18 23.59 23.37
N GLY A 220 -12.44 23.95 23.12
CA GLY A 220 -12.94 25.32 23.17
C GLY A 220 -12.45 26.22 22.03
N ILE A 221 -11.77 25.68 21.03
CA ILE A 221 -11.13 26.42 19.94
C ILE A 221 -11.82 26.09 18.60
N ASP A 222 -12.09 27.11 17.80
CA ASP A 222 -12.60 26.95 16.44
C ASP A 222 -11.48 26.47 15.47
N ILE A 223 -11.34 25.15 15.33
CA ILE A 223 -10.40 24.50 14.41
C ILE A 223 -11.14 24.14 13.12
N LYS A 224 -10.79 24.78 12.00
CA LYS A 224 -11.47 24.63 10.71
C LYS A 224 -10.89 23.53 9.83
N MET A 225 -11.76 22.82 9.12
CA MET A 225 -11.50 21.81 8.08
C MET A 225 -12.02 22.29 6.70
N PRO A 226 -11.35 23.27 6.08
CA PRO A 226 -11.81 23.91 4.83
C PRO A 226 -11.94 22.94 3.64
N LEU A 227 -13.09 23.00 2.95
CA LEU A 227 -13.40 22.19 1.78
C LEU A 227 -13.53 23.07 0.52
N ASP A 228 -12.80 22.72 -0.54
CA ASP A 228 -12.81 23.39 -1.86
C ASP A 228 -12.56 24.90 -1.80
N VAL A 229 -11.64 25.36 -0.94
CA VAL A 229 -11.28 26.78 -0.82
C VAL A 229 -10.25 27.16 -1.88
N GLU A 230 -10.70 27.89 -2.90
CA GLU A 230 -9.82 28.42 -3.95
C GLU A 230 -8.82 29.44 -3.39
N GLY A 231 -7.55 29.32 -3.79
CA GLY A 231 -6.45 30.18 -3.36
C GLY A 231 -5.82 29.79 -2.01
N ALA A 232 -6.24 28.67 -1.41
CA ALA A 232 -5.56 28.11 -0.24
C ALA A 232 -4.12 27.72 -0.56
N ASP A 233 -3.17 27.90 0.37
CA ASP A 233 -1.76 27.60 0.07
C ASP A 233 -1.49 26.10 -0.07
N ILE A 234 -2.17 25.27 0.73
CA ILE A 234 -1.96 23.83 0.83
C ILE A 234 -3.22 23.05 0.42
N LEU A 235 -3.07 22.11 -0.51
CA LEU A 235 -4.02 21.01 -0.68
C LEU A 235 -3.57 19.81 0.18
N LEU A 236 -4.39 19.43 1.16
CA LEU A 236 -4.24 18.16 1.88
C LEU A 236 -4.90 17.04 1.06
N VAL A 237 -4.12 16.01 0.72
CA VAL A 237 -4.61 14.79 0.06
C VAL A 237 -4.44 13.62 1.03
N THR A 238 -5.53 13.21 1.66
CA THR A 238 -5.56 12.19 2.71
C THR A 238 -6.32 10.94 2.24
N PRO A 239 -6.04 9.73 2.76
CA PRO A 239 -6.86 8.56 2.42
C PRO A 239 -8.31 8.78 2.87
N SER A 240 -9.29 8.37 2.06
CA SER A 240 -10.70 8.63 2.41
C SER A 240 -11.20 7.93 3.67
N ALA A 241 -10.46 6.93 4.17
CA ALA A 241 -10.74 6.33 5.47
C ALA A 241 -10.73 7.37 6.60
N ASP A 242 -9.90 8.41 6.50
CA ASP A 242 -9.79 9.46 7.52
C ASP A 242 -11.05 10.34 7.61
N PHE A 243 -11.96 10.24 6.63
CA PHE A 243 -13.24 10.95 6.67
C PHE A 243 -14.36 10.17 7.36
N PHE A 244 -14.19 8.89 7.71
CA PHE A 244 -15.36 8.10 8.14
C PHE A 244 -15.06 6.94 9.07
N ALA A 245 -13.90 6.31 8.95
CA ALA A 245 -13.63 5.07 9.66
C ALA A 245 -12.92 5.36 10.98
N GLU A 246 -13.48 4.98 12.12
CA GLU A 246 -12.70 4.94 13.37
C GLU A 246 -11.67 3.79 13.32
N PRO A 247 -10.42 3.98 13.81
CA PRO A 247 -9.87 5.21 14.40
C PRO A 247 -9.18 6.15 13.39
N HIS A 248 -9.34 5.95 12.07
CA HIS A 248 -8.68 6.75 11.04
C HIS A 248 -9.05 8.25 11.08
N ILE A 249 -10.24 8.60 11.57
CA ILE A 249 -10.66 9.99 11.76
C ILE A 249 -9.71 10.81 12.65
N ASP A 250 -9.04 10.15 13.60
CA ASP A 250 -8.06 10.79 14.49
C ASP A 250 -6.86 11.36 13.71
N GLY A 251 -6.50 10.74 12.58
CA GLY A 251 -5.46 11.25 11.68
C GLY A 251 -5.85 12.60 11.09
N LEU A 252 -7.08 12.73 10.58
CA LEU A 252 -7.59 13.98 10.02
C LEU A 252 -7.69 15.09 11.06
N ILE A 253 -8.20 14.77 12.26
CA ILE A 253 -8.22 15.69 13.40
C ILE A 253 -6.80 16.16 13.71
N GLY A 254 -5.82 15.25 13.76
CA GLY A 254 -4.42 15.57 13.98
C GLY A 254 -3.86 16.53 12.93
N TYR A 255 -4.16 16.32 11.65
CA TYR A 255 -3.72 17.23 10.59
C TYR A 255 -4.32 18.62 10.73
N ALA A 256 -5.62 18.72 11.00
CA ALA A 256 -6.32 19.99 11.18
C ALA A 256 -5.75 20.78 12.37
N LYS A 257 -5.51 20.11 13.51
CA LYS A 257 -4.87 20.70 14.69
C LYS A 257 -3.46 21.22 14.36
N VAL A 258 -2.66 20.47 13.59
CA VAL A 258 -1.32 20.90 13.14
C VAL A 258 -1.40 22.14 12.23
N PHE A 259 -2.29 22.15 11.24
CA PHE A 259 -2.43 23.30 10.32
C PHE A 259 -2.94 24.54 11.03
N HIS A 260 -3.91 24.38 11.95
CA HIS A 260 -4.43 25.47 12.77
C HIS A 260 -3.32 26.09 13.65
N GLN A 261 -2.57 25.26 14.38
CA GLN A 261 -1.47 25.74 15.22
C GLN A 261 -0.36 26.43 14.41
N ALA A 262 -0.15 26.02 13.16
CA ALA A 262 0.79 26.64 12.25
C ALA A 262 0.28 27.96 11.62
N GLY A 263 -1.01 28.29 11.79
CA GLY A 263 -1.66 29.39 11.07
C GLY A 263 -1.68 29.19 9.55
N ALA A 264 -1.67 27.93 9.10
CA ALA A 264 -1.53 27.60 7.68
C ALA A 264 -2.86 27.76 6.93
N SER A 265 -2.80 28.33 5.73
CA SER A 265 -3.92 28.30 4.78
C SER A 265 -3.93 26.95 4.06
N TRP A 266 -5.00 26.17 4.24
CA TRP A 266 -5.11 24.84 3.66
C TRP A 266 -6.54 24.55 3.20
N THR A 267 -6.71 23.48 2.43
CA THR A 267 -8.01 22.95 2.01
C THR A 267 -7.94 21.47 1.66
N ILE A 268 -9.09 20.81 1.68
CA ILE A 268 -9.34 19.48 1.11
C ILE A 268 -10.14 19.68 -0.19
N SER A 269 -9.92 18.82 -1.18
CA SER A 269 -10.75 18.80 -2.39
C SER A 269 -11.83 17.72 -2.28
N SER A 270 -13.10 18.08 -2.52
CA SER A 270 -14.17 17.09 -2.67
C SER A 270 -13.96 16.21 -3.91
N TYR A 271 -13.44 16.81 -4.99
CA TYR A 271 -13.07 16.10 -6.22
C TYR A 271 -11.89 15.14 -5.99
N ALA A 272 -10.83 15.59 -5.30
CA ALA A 272 -9.65 14.78 -5.00
C ALA A 272 -9.59 14.19 -3.58
N SER A 273 -10.74 13.75 -3.04
CA SER A 273 -10.92 13.27 -1.65
C SER A 273 -10.36 11.86 -1.37
N GLU A 274 -9.26 11.46 -2.02
CA GLU A 274 -8.62 10.15 -1.79
C GLU A 274 -7.15 10.22 -2.23
N ALA A 275 -6.25 9.85 -1.33
CA ALA A 275 -4.82 9.76 -1.60
C ALA A 275 -4.41 8.38 -2.15
N ALA A 276 -5.14 7.33 -1.77
CA ALA A 276 -4.83 5.96 -2.10
C ALA A 276 -5.08 5.67 -3.60
N ASN A 277 -4.04 5.21 -4.29
CA ASN A 277 -4.13 4.80 -5.69
C ASN A 277 -4.17 3.27 -5.85
N PHE A 278 -5.38 2.70 -5.91
CA PHE A 278 -5.60 1.25 -5.98
C PHE A 278 -5.16 0.62 -7.32
N GLY A 279 -4.94 1.43 -8.37
CA GLY A 279 -4.34 0.97 -9.63
C GLY A 279 -2.96 0.32 -9.41
N MET A 280 -2.22 0.74 -8.38
CA MET A 280 -0.94 0.13 -8.02
C MET A 280 -1.10 -1.34 -7.60
N PHE A 281 -2.19 -1.71 -6.93
CA PHE A 281 -2.38 -3.08 -6.45
C PHE A 281 -2.68 -4.07 -7.58
N ILE A 282 -3.30 -3.59 -8.65
CA ILE A 282 -3.56 -4.38 -9.87
C ILE A 282 -2.47 -4.22 -10.93
N GLY A 283 -1.45 -3.38 -10.69
CA GLY A 283 -0.35 -3.14 -11.62
C GLY A 283 -0.70 -2.28 -12.84
N SER A 284 -1.94 -1.83 -12.98
CA SER A 284 -2.40 -1.08 -14.16
C SER A 284 -1.91 0.37 -14.16
N TYR A 285 -0.98 0.67 -15.07
CA TYR A 285 -0.45 2.02 -15.26
C TYR A 285 -1.52 3.04 -15.64
N GLU A 286 -2.45 2.67 -16.54
CA GLU A 286 -3.51 3.59 -16.99
C GLU A 286 -4.44 3.97 -15.85
N ASN A 287 -4.85 2.98 -15.04
CA ASN A 287 -5.69 3.25 -13.87
C ASN A 287 -4.91 4.05 -12.81
N MET A 288 -3.62 3.75 -12.59
CA MET A 288 -2.77 4.57 -11.72
C MET A 288 -2.71 6.02 -12.19
N ARG A 289 -2.49 6.24 -13.48
CA ARG A 289 -2.39 7.57 -14.08
C ARG A 289 -3.69 8.36 -13.93
N LYS A 290 -4.83 7.74 -14.25
CA LYS A 290 -6.14 8.37 -14.15
C LYS A 290 -6.47 8.78 -12.71
N VAL A 291 -6.21 7.93 -11.71
CA VAL A 291 -6.42 8.28 -10.30
C VAL A 291 -5.52 9.44 -9.84
N SER A 292 -4.27 9.49 -10.33
CA SER A 292 -3.31 10.55 -9.97
C SER A 292 -3.60 11.90 -10.65
N LEU A 293 -4.13 11.91 -11.87
CA LEU A 293 -4.46 13.16 -12.60
C LEU A 293 -5.51 14.00 -11.87
N ARG A 294 -6.49 13.37 -11.22
CA ARG A 294 -7.48 14.03 -10.37
C ARG A 294 -6.86 14.92 -9.29
N VAL A 295 -5.74 14.48 -8.68
CA VAL A 295 -5.02 15.29 -7.67
C VAL A 295 -4.37 16.52 -8.30
N ARG A 296 -3.81 16.37 -9.51
CA ARG A 296 -3.23 17.50 -10.27
C ARG A 296 -4.31 18.51 -10.65
N GLU A 297 -5.44 18.03 -11.16
CA GLU A 297 -6.60 18.85 -11.55
C GLU A 297 -7.12 19.63 -10.35
N ALA A 298 -7.37 18.97 -9.21
CA ALA A 298 -7.80 19.66 -7.98
C ALA A 298 -6.80 20.73 -7.51
N ALA A 299 -5.49 20.46 -7.62
CA ALA A 299 -4.47 21.43 -7.23
C ALA A 299 -4.46 22.66 -8.15
N LEU A 300 -4.69 22.48 -9.45
CA LEU A 300 -4.80 23.57 -10.42
C LEU A 300 -6.08 24.39 -10.22
N ASP A 301 -7.21 23.72 -10.07
CA ASP A 301 -8.53 24.35 -9.92
C ASP A 301 -8.60 25.18 -8.63
N LEU A 302 -8.09 24.64 -7.53
CA LEU A 302 -8.03 25.32 -6.24
C LEU A 302 -6.86 26.31 -6.14
N LYS A 303 -6.00 26.42 -7.18
CA LYS A 303 -4.86 27.34 -7.25
C LYS A 303 -3.91 27.23 -6.05
N VAL A 304 -3.71 26.01 -5.56
CA VAL A 304 -2.84 25.77 -4.40
C VAL A 304 -1.36 25.89 -4.78
N LYS A 305 -0.53 26.20 -3.79
CA LYS A 305 0.92 26.32 -3.97
C LYS A 305 1.66 25.06 -3.54
N ARG A 306 1.05 24.22 -2.71
CA ARG A 306 1.65 23.02 -2.12
C ARG A 306 0.65 21.87 -2.09
N ILE A 307 1.14 20.65 -2.24
CA ILE A 307 0.36 19.43 -2.03
C ILE A 307 1.02 18.65 -0.90
N ILE A 308 0.25 18.39 0.16
CA ILE A 308 0.68 17.60 1.30
C ILE A 308 -0.12 16.30 1.34
N PHE A 309 0.57 15.17 1.35
CA PHE A 309 -0.03 13.85 1.49
C PHE A 309 -0.11 13.47 2.97
N GLY A 310 -1.24 12.88 3.37
CA GLY A 310 -1.42 12.24 4.67
C GLY A 310 -0.52 11.01 4.85
N GLU A 311 -0.64 10.33 6.00
CA GLU A 311 0.29 9.28 6.43
C GLU A 311 0.15 7.92 5.74
N CYS A 312 -0.87 7.74 4.88
CA CYS A 312 -1.10 6.48 4.19
C CYS A 312 0.13 6.07 3.38
N GLY A 313 0.83 5.02 3.81
CA GLY A 313 2.10 4.65 3.19
C GLY A 313 1.96 4.20 1.73
N HIS A 314 0.82 3.64 1.34
CA HIS A 314 0.53 3.32 -0.07
C HIS A 314 0.36 4.60 -0.89
N ALA A 315 -0.42 5.57 -0.40
CA ALA A 315 -0.56 6.86 -1.04
C ALA A 315 0.80 7.55 -1.18
N TRP A 316 1.61 7.55 -0.11
CA TRP A 316 2.95 8.12 -0.14
C TRP A 316 3.88 7.42 -1.13
N ARG A 317 3.79 6.09 -1.29
CA ARG A 317 4.55 5.39 -2.33
C ARG A 317 4.22 5.89 -3.72
N VAL A 318 2.94 6.13 -4.00
CA VAL A 318 2.52 6.65 -5.31
C VAL A 318 2.96 8.09 -5.47
N ALA A 319 2.75 8.91 -4.44
CA ALA A 319 3.21 10.30 -4.39
C ALA A 319 4.72 10.41 -4.67
N TYR A 320 5.54 9.72 -3.88
CA TYR A 320 6.99 9.80 -3.92
C TYR A 320 7.60 9.17 -5.17
N ALA A 321 7.17 7.95 -5.55
CA ALA A 321 7.86 7.18 -6.58
C ALA A 321 7.27 7.35 -7.98
N PHE A 322 5.99 7.71 -8.11
CA PHE A 322 5.28 7.63 -9.38
C PHE A 322 4.57 8.93 -9.79
N LEU A 323 4.23 9.82 -8.86
CA LEU A 323 3.33 10.94 -9.14
C LEU A 323 3.82 11.84 -10.27
N ASN A 324 5.13 12.14 -10.31
CA ASN A 324 5.69 12.96 -11.38
C ASN A 324 5.58 12.28 -12.76
N THR A 325 5.76 10.96 -12.83
CA THR A 325 5.59 10.19 -14.07
C THR A 325 4.13 10.06 -14.48
N LEU A 326 3.24 9.89 -13.50
CA LEU A 326 1.81 9.66 -13.74
C LEU A 326 1.07 10.95 -14.10
N ALA A 327 1.34 12.04 -13.37
CA ALA A 327 0.56 13.26 -13.41
C ALA A 327 1.41 14.54 -13.39
N GLY A 328 2.75 14.45 -13.47
CA GLY A 328 3.64 15.61 -13.51
C GLY A 328 3.86 16.20 -14.93
N PRO A 329 4.76 17.19 -15.07
CA PRO A 329 5.43 17.88 -13.97
C PRO A 329 4.49 18.80 -13.17
N PHE A 330 4.86 19.09 -11.92
CA PHE A 330 4.09 19.94 -10.98
C PHE A 330 4.75 21.32 -10.80
N ASP A 331 5.26 21.90 -11.89
CA ASP A 331 6.06 23.14 -11.88
C ASP A 331 5.29 24.39 -11.43
N PHE A 332 3.96 24.30 -11.33
CA PHE A 332 3.09 25.35 -10.79
C PHE A 332 3.09 25.42 -9.26
N LEU A 333 3.64 24.41 -8.58
CA LEU A 333 3.80 24.39 -7.12
C LEU A 333 5.06 25.15 -6.70
N ASP A 334 5.07 25.62 -5.45
CA ASP A 334 6.18 26.35 -4.87
C ASP A 334 7.40 25.45 -4.62
N THR A 335 8.41 25.59 -5.48
CA THR A 335 9.65 24.79 -5.47
C THR A 335 10.54 25.02 -4.25
N ARG A 336 10.21 25.97 -3.37
CA ARG A 336 10.88 26.13 -2.06
C ARG A 336 10.55 25.01 -1.09
N TYR A 337 9.52 24.21 -1.36
CA TYR A 337 9.09 23.08 -0.54
C TYR A 337 9.22 21.76 -1.31
N PRO A 338 9.31 20.61 -0.61
CA PRO A 338 9.25 19.30 -1.26
C PRO A 338 7.98 19.12 -2.08
N VAL A 339 8.12 18.59 -3.30
CA VAL A 339 7.00 18.27 -4.20
C VAL A 339 7.12 16.81 -4.64
N PRO A 340 6.27 15.90 -4.12
CA PRO A 340 5.27 16.10 -3.06
C PRO A 340 5.89 16.19 -1.66
N GLN A 341 5.11 16.65 -0.67
CA GLN A 341 5.48 16.67 0.75
C GLN A 341 4.59 15.72 1.56
N HIS A 342 5.17 15.02 2.55
CA HIS A 342 4.47 14.18 3.51
C HIS A 342 4.13 14.97 4.78
N ILE A 343 2.98 14.66 5.40
CA ILE A 343 2.53 15.34 6.61
C ILE A 343 3.54 15.27 7.76
N CYS A 344 4.23 14.14 7.96
CA CYS A 344 5.28 14.05 8.98
C CYS A 344 6.48 14.97 8.69
N GLU A 345 6.82 15.25 7.43
CA GLU A 345 7.87 16.24 7.11
C GLU A 345 7.43 17.64 7.51
N TYR A 346 6.19 17.98 7.17
CA TYR A 346 5.57 19.25 7.53
C TYR A 346 5.54 19.44 9.05
N THR A 347 5.01 18.47 9.80
CA THR A 347 4.91 18.54 11.26
C THR A 347 6.29 18.59 11.93
N ASN A 348 7.24 17.78 11.49
CA ASN A 348 8.59 17.77 12.08
C ASN A 348 9.33 19.10 11.84
N ASP A 349 9.19 19.71 10.66
CA ASP A 349 9.76 21.02 10.37
C ASP A 349 9.20 22.10 11.31
N LEU A 350 7.88 22.11 11.54
CA LEU A 350 7.23 23.04 12.47
C LEU A 350 7.69 22.86 13.92
N ILE A 351 7.87 21.62 14.36
CA ILE A 351 8.40 21.30 15.70
C ILE A 351 9.84 21.82 15.82
N LYS A 352 10.70 21.53 14.84
CA LYS A 352 12.12 21.95 14.84
C LYS A 352 12.28 23.47 14.83
N LYS A 353 11.39 24.18 14.13
CA LYS A 353 11.36 25.65 14.10
C LYS A 353 10.72 26.26 15.37
N GLY A 354 10.19 25.44 16.27
CA GLY A 354 9.53 25.90 17.50
C GLY A 354 8.17 26.56 17.27
N VAL A 355 7.57 26.40 16.08
CA VAL A 355 6.22 26.87 15.75
C VAL A 355 5.18 26.05 16.52
N ILE A 356 5.37 24.73 16.55
CA ILE A 356 4.58 23.83 17.37
C ILE A 356 5.41 23.45 18.60
N LYS A 357 4.87 23.70 19.78
CA LYS A 357 5.44 23.28 21.07
C LYS A 357 4.48 22.28 21.71
N LEU A 358 4.99 21.12 22.08
CA LEU A 358 4.20 20.03 22.62
C LEU A 358 4.65 19.74 24.06
N ASP A 359 3.66 19.58 24.95
CA ASP A 359 3.89 19.04 26.29
C ASP A 359 3.82 17.52 26.23
N LYS A 360 4.98 16.88 26.39
CA LYS A 360 5.08 15.41 26.39
C LYS A 360 4.34 14.77 27.55
N SER A 361 4.26 15.46 28.69
CA SER A 361 3.69 14.91 29.92
C SER A 361 2.18 14.65 29.80
N ALA A 362 1.49 15.37 28.89
CA ALA A 362 0.09 15.10 28.56
C ALA A 362 -0.15 13.66 28.05
N ASN A 363 0.89 12.99 27.53
CA ASN A 363 0.84 11.63 27.04
C ASN A 363 1.50 10.59 27.96
N ASP A 364 1.84 10.94 29.20
CA ASP A 364 2.52 10.01 30.14
C ASP A 364 1.67 8.81 30.55
N HIS A 365 0.35 8.90 30.37
CA HIS A 365 -0.58 7.79 30.55
C HIS A 365 -0.53 6.77 29.40
N ARG A 366 0.21 7.04 28.31
CA ARG A 366 0.34 6.18 27.13
C ARG A 366 1.76 5.62 27.05
N ARG A 367 1.86 4.38 26.61
CA ARG A 367 3.11 3.72 26.21
C ARG A 367 2.99 3.37 24.74
N LEU A 368 3.87 3.95 23.92
CA LEU A 368 3.72 3.90 22.47
C LEU A 368 4.82 3.08 21.82
N THR A 369 4.45 2.34 20.77
CA THR A 369 5.39 1.78 19.79
C THR A 369 5.00 2.23 18.39
N PHE A 370 5.91 2.11 17.43
CA PHE A 370 5.70 2.59 16.07
C PHE A 370 5.71 1.46 15.04
N HIS A 371 4.68 1.41 14.19
CA HIS A 371 4.67 0.52 13.03
C HIS A 371 5.25 1.22 11.80
N ASP A 372 6.48 0.84 11.41
CA ASP A 372 7.00 1.25 10.12
C ASP A 372 6.14 0.67 8.99
N SER A 373 5.42 1.54 8.27
CA SER A 373 4.62 1.14 7.11
C SER A 373 5.50 0.54 6.03
N CYS A 374 5.15 -0.64 5.54
CA CYS A 374 5.96 -1.36 4.55
C CYS A 374 6.25 -0.58 3.26
N ASN A 375 5.29 0.23 2.79
CA ASN A 375 5.47 1.03 1.58
C ASN A 375 6.44 2.19 1.83
N VAL A 376 6.34 2.85 2.99
CA VAL A 376 7.26 3.94 3.36
C VAL A 376 8.65 3.38 3.61
N ALA A 377 8.75 2.31 4.41
CA ALA A 377 10.00 1.71 4.83
C ALA A 377 10.86 1.17 3.68
N ARG A 378 10.24 0.70 2.59
CA ARG A 378 10.95 -0.03 1.52
C ARG A 378 10.75 0.54 0.13
N ALA A 379 9.86 1.50 -0.08
CA ALA A 379 9.57 2.04 -1.40
C ALA A 379 9.67 3.55 -1.52
N THR A 380 9.90 4.25 -0.42
CA THR A 380 10.03 5.70 -0.45
C THR A 380 11.17 6.17 0.43
N ARG A 381 11.42 7.47 0.35
CA ARG A 381 12.10 8.23 1.39
C ARG A 381 11.13 9.26 1.94
N MET A 382 11.60 9.96 2.96
CA MET A 382 10.92 11.08 3.57
C MET A 382 12.03 12.01 4.06
N GLY A 383 11.89 13.30 3.83
CA GLY A 383 12.90 14.30 4.10
C GLY A 383 14.02 14.34 3.08
N ASP A 384 15.02 15.15 3.42
CA ASP A 384 16.22 15.45 2.64
C ASP A 384 17.41 14.53 2.98
N LYS A 385 17.28 13.65 3.98
CA LYS A 385 18.33 12.74 4.43
C LYS A 385 18.02 11.25 4.16
N PRO A 386 19.03 10.41 3.88
CA PRO A 386 18.88 8.96 3.94
C PRO A 386 18.33 8.51 5.29
N GLY A 387 17.34 7.62 5.27
CA GLY A 387 16.71 7.10 6.50
C GLY A 387 15.68 8.03 7.14
N GLY A 388 15.39 9.20 6.56
CA GLY A 388 14.39 10.11 7.09
C GLY A 388 12.98 9.50 7.18
N GLN A 389 12.65 8.51 6.34
CA GLN A 389 11.40 7.74 6.44
C GLN A 389 11.27 6.91 7.73
N PHE A 390 12.37 6.70 8.44
CA PHE A 390 12.39 6.04 9.75
C PHE A 390 12.52 7.05 10.88
N ASP A 391 13.38 8.06 10.70
CA ASP A 391 13.72 9.00 11.76
C ASP A 391 12.65 10.07 11.93
N ILE A 392 12.10 10.65 10.86
CA ILE A 392 11.15 11.76 10.93
C ILE A 392 9.88 11.39 11.71
N PRO A 393 9.20 10.25 11.43
CA PRO A 393 8.04 9.86 12.23
C PRO A 393 8.39 9.65 13.71
N ARG A 394 9.57 9.08 14.00
CA ARG A 394 10.05 8.87 15.37
C ARG A 394 10.40 10.17 16.08
N GLU A 395 10.98 11.14 15.38
CA GLU A 395 11.27 12.48 15.90
C GLU A 395 9.96 13.17 16.31
N VAL A 396 8.92 13.08 15.48
CA VAL A 396 7.57 13.58 15.81
C VAL A 396 7.03 12.86 17.04
N ILE A 397 7.02 11.53 17.09
CA ILE A 397 6.53 10.76 18.26
C ILE A 397 7.27 11.16 19.54
N LYS A 398 8.61 11.20 19.50
CA LYS A 398 9.44 11.57 20.66
C LYS A 398 9.26 13.04 21.08
N ALA A 399 8.76 13.91 20.20
CA ALA A 399 8.37 15.26 20.57
C ALA A 399 7.02 15.30 21.29
N CYS A 400 6.14 14.31 21.07
CA CYS A 400 4.80 14.23 21.64
C CYS A 400 4.69 13.39 22.94
N CYS A 401 5.60 12.45 23.20
CA CYS A 401 5.50 11.54 24.35
C CYS A 401 6.85 11.25 25.02
N ASN A 402 6.80 10.94 26.33
CA ASN A 402 7.97 10.50 27.09
C ASN A 402 8.21 8.98 26.96
N TYR A 403 7.14 8.17 26.92
CA TYR A 403 7.22 6.71 26.91
C TYR A 403 7.01 6.14 25.50
N TYR A 404 8.09 6.14 24.72
CA TYR A 404 8.14 5.51 23.41
C TYR A 404 9.19 4.40 23.37
N TYR A 405 8.78 3.23 22.88
CA TYR A 405 9.61 2.04 22.77
C TYR A 405 9.48 1.45 21.37
N ASP A 406 10.59 1.38 20.64
CA ASP A 406 10.63 0.62 19.39
C ASP A 406 10.45 -0.88 19.70
N MET A 407 9.83 -1.62 18.79
CA MET A 407 9.93 -3.09 18.82
C MET A 407 11.36 -3.52 18.49
N GLU A 408 11.62 -4.81 18.68
CA GLU A 408 12.90 -5.43 18.36
C GLU A 408 13.46 -5.02 17.01
N SER A 409 14.77 -4.76 16.98
CA SER A 409 15.47 -4.13 15.84
C SER A 409 15.31 -4.89 14.52
N TYR A 410 15.15 -6.22 14.56
CA TYR A 410 14.95 -7.07 13.38
C TYR A 410 13.49 -7.07 12.86
N THR A 411 12.60 -6.31 13.49
CA THR A 411 11.15 -6.23 13.20
C THR A 411 10.66 -4.83 12.83
N ILE A 412 11.58 -3.86 12.75
CA ILE A 412 11.31 -2.45 12.45
C ILE A 412 12.05 -2.02 11.18
N LYS A 413 11.86 -0.75 10.78
CA LYS A 413 12.49 -0.12 9.61
C LYS A 413 12.27 -0.95 8.34
N ASP A 414 13.28 -1.11 7.48
CA ASP A 414 13.21 -1.89 6.24
C ASP A 414 12.95 -3.40 6.50
N GLN A 415 13.27 -3.91 7.69
CA GLN A 415 13.01 -5.29 8.11
C GLN A 415 11.57 -5.51 8.64
N THR A 416 10.77 -4.45 8.76
CA THR A 416 9.40 -4.49 9.31
C THR A 416 8.51 -5.56 8.67
N TYR A 417 7.73 -6.27 9.49
CA TYR A 417 6.70 -7.17 9.01
C TYR A 417 5.48 -6.37 8.53
N CYS A 418 4.88 -6.78 7.42
CA CYS A 418 3.66 -6.14 6.92
C CYS A 418 2.50 -6.36 7.90
N CYS A 419 1.65 -5.35 8.09
CA CYS A 419 0.41 -5.46 8.85
C CYS A 419 -0.64 -6.37 8.20
N GLY A 420 -0.46 -6.74 6.92
CA GLY A 420 -1.38 -7.58 6.16
C GLY A 420 -2.52 -6.84 5.44
N GLY A 421 -2.52 -5.50 5.45
CA GLY A 421 -3.55 -4.68 4.80
C GLY A 421 -3.21 -4.13 3.40
N GLY A 422 -1.95 -4.17 2.97
CA GLY A 422 -1.56 -3.69 1.64
C GLY A 422 -1.91 -4.68 0.52
N GLY A 423 -1.91 -4.25 -0.75
CA GLY A 423 -1.98 -5.14 -1.90
C GLY A 423 -3.38 -5.64 -2.26
N GLY A 424 -4.44 -4.96 -1.82
CA GLY A 424 -5.82 -5.38 -2.07
C GLY A 424 -6.30 -6.53 -1.17
N LEU A 425 -5.58 -6.85 -0.09
CA LEU A 425 -5.93 -8.00 0.74
C LEU A 425 -7.00 -7.73 1.81
N LEU A 426 -7.42 -6.48 2.04
CA LEU A 426 -8.36 -6.07 3.11
C LEU A 426 -9.80 -6.53 2.88
N THR A 427 -10.00 -7.84 2.74
CA THR A 427 -11.29 -8.45 2.43
C THR A 427 -11.56 -9.66 3.33
N ASP A 428 -12.84 -10.02 3.50
CA ASP A 428 -13.30 -11.12 4.35
C ASP A 428 -12.84 -12.50 3.84
N ASP A 429 -12.81 -12.69 2.52
CA ASP A 429 -12.37 -13.91 1.83
C ASP A 429 -10.87 -14.18 1.94
N LEU A 430 -10.08 -13.17 2.34
CA LEU A 430 -8.65 -13.30 2.62
C LEU A 430 -8.33 -13.22 4.12
N LEU A 431 -9.34 -13.29 5.01
CA LEU A 431 -9.15 -13.15 6.45
C LEU A 431 -8.20 -14.21 7.02
N GLU A 432 -8.29 -15.47 6.58
CA GLU A 432 -7.39 -16.54 7.02
C GLU A 432 -5.93 -16.20 6.73
N LEU A 433 -5.64 -15.81 5.49
CA LEU A 433 -4.32 -15.41 5.06
C LEU A 433 -3.82 -14.21 5.86
N ARG A 434 -4.67 -13.21 6.11
CA ARG A 434 -4.32 -12.00 6.88
C ARG A 434 -3.98 -12.33 8.32
N VAL A 435 -4.82 -13.11 9.00
CA VAL A 435 -4.59 -13.52 10.39
C VAL A 435 -3.30 -14.32 10.49
N LYS A 436 -3.10 -15.31 9.61
CA LYS A 436 -1.86 -16.09 9.58
C LYS A 436 -0.64 -15.23 9.27
N GLY A 437 -0.74 -14.38 8.25
CA GLY A 437 0.35 -13.51 7.80
C GLY A 437 0.71 -12.40 8.79
N ALA A 438 -0.22 -11.95 9.63
CA ALA A 438 0.05 -10.95 10.66
C ALA A 438 0.80 -11.52 11.87
N LEU A 439 0.89 -12.86 12.01
CA LEU A 439 1.50 -13.51 13.16
C LEU A 439 2.89 -12.94 13.53
N PRO A 440 3.88 -12.84 12.62
CA PRO A 440 5.21 -12.33 13.01
C PRO A 440 5.19 -10.87 13.47
N ARG A 441 4.24 -10.07 12.95
CA ARG A 441 4.05 -8.68 13.36
C ARG A 441 3.44 -8.60 14.76
N MET A 442 2.46 -9.45 15.05
CA MET A 442 1.79 -9.50 16.34
C MET A 442 2.70 -10.07 17.43
N GLU A 443 3.61 -10.99 17.09
CA GLU A 443 4.66 -11.46 18.00
C GLU A 443 5.60 -10.32 18.40
N ALA A 444 6.05 -9.50 17.43
CA ALA A 444 6.89 -8.32 17.70
C ALA A 444 6.16 -7.28 18.59
N LEU A 445 4.87 -7.05 18.32
CA LEU A 445 4.05 -6.16 19.16
C LEU A 445 3.86 -6.72 20.56
N LYS A 446 3.59 -8.03 20.69
CA LYS A 446 3.41 -8.67 22.00
C LYS A 446 4.66 -8.53 22.85
N GLN A 447 5.84 -8.70 22.28
CA GLN A 447 7.08 -8.60 23.03
C GLN A 447 7.27 -7.20 23.65
N VAL A 448 7.09 -6.13 22.87
CA VAL A 448 7.22 -4.76 23.41
C VAL A 448 6.14 -4.44 24.47
N VAL A 449 4.95 -5.02 24.34
CA VAL A 449 3.87 -4.93 25.35
C VAL A 449 4.25 -5.69 26.63
N ASP A 450 4.80 -6.90 26.51
CA ASP A 450 5.23 -7.69 27.66
C ASP A 450 6.40 -7.01 28.41
N ASP A 451 7.31 -6.36 27.67
CA ASP A 451 8.51 -5.70 28.23
C ASP A 451 8.21 -4.34 28.87
N HIS A 452 7.22 -3.61 28.34
CA HIS A 452 7.01 -2.21 28.72
C HIS A 452 5.60 -1.85 29.19
N GLY A 453 4.61 -2.73 29.07
CA GLY A 453 3.20 -2.46 29.38
C GLY A 453 2.46 -1.88 28.19
#